data_AF-A0A2J8KX64-F1
#
_entry.id   AF-A0A2J8KX64-F1
#
_cell.length_a   1.000
_cell.length_b   1.000
_cell.length_c   1.000
_cell.angle_alpha   90.00
_cell.angle_beta   90.00
_cell.angle_gamma   90.00
#
_symmetry.space_group_name_H-M   'P 1'
#
loop_
_entity.id
_entity.type
_entity.pdbx_description
1 polymer ?
#
loop_
_entity_poly.entity_id
_entity_poly.type
_entity_poly.pdbx_seq_one_letter_code
_entity_poly.pdbx_strand_id
1 'polypeptide(L)'
;MSGGGHGGVCFLCWILLQGRKGVWLRLRKILFCVLGLYIAIPFLIKLCPGIQAKLIFLNFVRVPYFIDLKKPQDQGLNHTCNYYLQPEEDVTIGVWHTVPAVWWKNAQGKDQMWYEDALASSHPIILYLHGNAGTRGGDHRVELYKVLSSLGYHVVTFDYRGWGDSVGTPSERGMTYDALHVFDWIK
;
A
#
# COMPACT_ATOMS: atom_id res chain seq x y z
N MET A 1 -68.96 7.49 -50.69
CA MET A 1 -67.51 7.80 -50.72
C MET A 1 -67.15 8.54 -49.45
N SER A 2 -65.99 8.21 -48.88
CA SER A 2 -65.31 8.87 -47.76
C SER A 2 -65.96 8.69 -46.38
N GLY A 3 -65.29 8.31 -45.30
CA GLY A 3 -63.88 8.05 -44.97
C GLY A 3 -63.90 7.53 -43.52
N GLY A 4 -63.04 6.61 -43.05
CA GLY A 4 -61.62 6.50 -43.30
C GLY A 4 -60.85 7.21 -42.19
N GLY A 5 -60.56 6.51 -41.07
CA GLY A 5 -59.41 6.82 -40.21
C GLY A 5 -59.67 7.40 -38.81
N HIS A 6 -59.93 6.56 -37.81
CA HIS A 6 -59.78 6.95 -36.39
C HIS A 6 -59.13 5.87 -35.48
N GLY A 7 -58.49 4.84 -36.03
CA GLY A 7 -57.87 3.77 -35.24
C GLY A 7 -56.35 3.90 -34.94
N GLY A 8 -55.61 4.74 -35.69
CA GLY A 8 -54.13 4.69 -35.69
C GLY A 8 -53.43 5.44 -34.55
N VAL A 9 -54.00 6.53 -34.06
CA VAL A 9 -53.34 7.43 -33.08
C VAL A 9 -53.26 6.80 -31.68
N CYS A 10 -54.24 5.97 -31.32
CA CYS A 10 -54.29 5.30 -30.02
C CYS A 10 -53.21 4.21 -29.89
N PHE A 11 -52.91 3.50 -30.99
CA PHE A 11 -51.95 2.39 -30.99
C PHE A 11 -50.49 2.87 -30.85
N LEU A 12 -50.12 3.95 -31.55
CA LEU A 12 -48.78 4.55 -31.45
C LEU A 12 -48.51 5.15 -30.05
N CYS A 13 -49.51 5.83 -29.48
CA CYS A 13 -49.45 6.35 -28.11
C CYS A 13 -49.33 5.22 -27.07
N TRP A 14 -50.05 4.11 -27.28
CA TRP A 14 -49.99 2.93 -26.42
C TRP A 14 -48.62 2.23 -26.47
N ILE A 15 -48.00 2.11 -27.67
CA ILE A 15 -46.63 1.59 -27.84
C ILE A 15 -45.59 2.48 -27.15
N LEU A 16 -45.69 3.81 -27.30
CA LEU A 16 -44.78 4.76 -26.64
C LEU A 16 -44.93 4.75 -25.11
N LEU A 17 -46.16 4.58 -24.60
CA LEU A 17 -46.44 4.39 -23.17
C LEU A 17 -45.92 3.04 -22.65
N GLN A 18 -46.01 1.96 -23.43
CA GLN A 18 -45.41 0.67 -23.08
C GLN A 18 -43.88 0.74 -23.06
N GLY A 19 -43.26 1.44 -24.02
CA GLY A 19 -41.81 1.70 -24.04
C GLY A 19 -41.32 2.49 -22.82
N ARG A 20 -42.02 3.58 -22.44
CA ARG A 20 -41.71 4.36 -21.22
C ARG A 20 -41.84 3.54 -19.94
N LYS A 21 -42.88 2.69 -19.83
CA LYS A 21 -43.07 1.79 -18.68
C LYS A 21 -41.96 0.74 -18.59
N GLY A 22 -41.53 0.18 -19.73
CA GLY A 22 -40.41 -0.77 -19.80
C GLY A 22 -39.07 -0.16 -19.40
N VAL A 23 -38.78 1.06 -19.85
CA VAL A 23 -37.57 1.82 -19.45
C VAL A 23 -37.61 2.14 -17.95
N TRP A 24 -38.75 2.59 -17.43
CA TRP A 24 -38.90 2.89 -16.00
C TRP A 24 -38.74 1.64 -15.13
N LEU A 25 -39.26 0.48 -15.55
CA LEU A 25 -39.05 -0.80 -14.86
C LEU A 25 -37.58 -1.23 -14.86
N ARG A 26 -36.84 -1.02 -15.97
CA ARG A 26 -35.40 -1.28 -16.04
C ARG A 26 -34.61 -0.35 -15.12
N LEU A 27 -34.90 0.95 -15.15
CA LEU A 27 -34.28 1.94 -14.25
C LEU A 27 -34.54 1.60 -12.78
N ARG A 28 -35.76 1.19 -12.44
CA ARG A 28 -36.12 0.76 -11.09
C ARG A 28 -35.36 -0.50 -10.66
N LYS A 29 -35.18 -1.48 -11.55
CA LYS A 29 -34.34 -2.66 -11.30
C LYS A 29 -32.88 -2.27 -11.07
N ILE A 30 -32.32 -1.40 -11.91
CA ILE A 30 -30.94 -0.92 -11.75
C ILE A 30 -30.78 -0.21 -10.41
N LEU A 31 -31.71 0.68 -10.05
CA LEU A 31 -31.68 1.38 -8.75
C LEU A 31 -31.70 0.40 -7.58
N PHE A 32 -32.59 -0.60 -7.60
CA PHE A 32 -32.63 -1.62 -6.55
C PHE A 32 -31.37 -2.49 -6.51
N CYS A 33 -30.78 -2.82 -7.67
CA CYS A 33 -29.50 -3.53 -7.71
C CYS A 33 -28.38 -2.68 -7.09
N VAL A 34 -28.28 -1.40 -7.43
CA VAL A 34 -27.26 -0.48 -6.87
C VAL A 34 -27.45 -0.32 -5.36
N LEU A 35 -28.69 -0.11 -4.90
CA LEU A 35 -28.98 -0.01 -3.46
C LEU A 35 -28.66 -1.32 -2.73
N GLY A 36 -29.01 -2.46 -3.32
CA GLY A 36 -28.69 -3.78 -2.79
C GLY A 36 -27.17 -4.00 -2.67
N LEU A 37 -26.41 -3.64 -3.70
CA LEU A 37 -24.94 -3.71 -3.66
C LEU A 37 -24.35 -2.76 -2.61
N TYR A 38 -24.87 -1.54 -2.51
CA TYR A 38 -24.41 -0.54 -1.54
C TYR A 38 -24.58 -1.01 -0.09
N ILE A 39 -25.64 -1.79 0.21
CA ILE A 39 -25.87 -2.36 1.54
C ILE A 39 -25.07 -3.66 1.72
N ALA A 40 -25.04 -4.52 0.70
CA ALA A 40 -24.39 -5.82 0.78
C ALA A 40 -22.87 -5.72 0.93
N ILE A 41 -22.21 -4.79 0.23
CA ILE A 41 -20.74 -4.67 0.23
C ILE A 41 -20.19 -4.38 1.64
N PRO A 42 -20.63 -3.33 2.38
CA PRO A 42 -20.17 -3.09 3.75
C PRO A 42 -20.46 -4.26 4.69
N PHE A 43 -21.61 -4.93 4.51
CA PHE A 43 -21.98 -6.09 5.31
C PHE A 43 -21.03 -7.28 5.05
N LEU A 44 -20.74 -7.59 3.79
CA LEU A 44 -19.78 -8.63 3.40
C LEU A 44 -18.37 -8.32 3.91
N ILE A 45 -17.92 -7.07 3.83
CA ILE A 45 -16.62 -6.65 4.39
C ILE A 45 -16.59 -6.88 5.90
N LYS A 46 -17.66 -6.50 6.60
CA LYS A 46 -17.78 -6.68 8.06
C LYS A 46 -17.82 -8.16 8.48
N LEU A 47 -18.40 -9.02 7.65
CA LEU A 47 -18.43 -10.48 7.88
C LEU A 47 -17.08 -11.16 7.64
N CYS A 48 -16.17 -10.52 6.89
CA CYS A 48 -14.88 -11.08 6.53
C CYS A 48 -13.71 -10.21 7.04
N PRO A 49 -13.29 -10.37 8.31
CA PRO A 49 -12.21 -9.58 8.91
C PRO A 49 -10.90 -9.60 8.11
N GLY A 50 -10.57 -10.73 7.45
CA GLY A 50 -9.38 -10.83 6.61
C GLY A 50 -9.45 -9.97 5.34
N ILE A 51 -10.64 -9.82 4.74
CA ILE A 51 -10.86 -8.92 3.60
C ILE A 51 -10.78 -7.48 4.08
N GLN A 52 -11.43 -7.17 5.21
CA GLN A 52 -11.37 -5.85 5.83
C GLN A 52 -9.92 -5.43 6.14
N ALA A 53 -9.11 -6.31 6.75
CA ALA A 53 -7.71 -6.04 7.03
C ALA A 53 -6.90 -5.74 5.75
N LYS A 54 -7.08 -6.55 4.69
CA LYS A 54 -6.43 -6.29 3.40
C LYS A 54 -6.85 -4.96 2.78
N LEU A 55 -8.13 -4.57 2.88
CA LEU A 55 -8.63 -3.29 2.36
C LEU A 55 -8.12 -2.09 3.15
N ILE A 56 -7.93 -2.23 4.46
CA ILE A 56 -7.41 -1.17 5.32
C ILE A 56 -5.91 -0.98 5.10
N PHE A 57 -5.15 -2.08 5.17
CA PHE A 57 -3.69 -2.05 5.16
C PHE A 57 -3.06 -2.05 3.76
N LEU A 58 -3.80 -2.51 2.75
CA LEU A 58 -3.34 -2.61 1.36
C LEU A 58 -1.94 -3.26 1.23
N ASN A 59 -1.58 -4.13 2.16
CA ASN A 59 -0.24 -4.71 2.29
C ASN A 59 0.11 -5.68 1.14
N PHE A 60 -0.90 -6.09 0.37
CA PHE A 60 -0.74 -6.87 -0.85
C PHE A 60 -0.33 -6.02 -2.07
N VAL A 61 -0.48 -4.70 -2.00
CA VAL A 61 -0.11 -3.78 -3.08
C VAL A 61 1.38 -3.48 -2.97
N ARG A 62 2.19 -4.17 -3.77
CA ARG A 62 3.65 -4.01 -3.83
C ARG A 62 4.03 -3.17 -5.04
N VAL A 63 4.27 -1.88 -4.82
CA VAL A 63 4.70 -0.94 -5.86
C VAL A 63 6.06 -0.36 -5.45
N PRO A 64 7.07 -0.36 -6.33
CA PRO A 64 7.10 -0.98 -7.67
C PRO A 64 7.00 -2.52 -7.63
N TYR A 65 6.44 -3.10 -8.69
CA TYR A 65 6.27 -4.56 -8.78
C TYR A 65 7.61 -5.23 -9.13
N PHE A 66 7.84 -6.44 -8.57
CA PHE A 66 8.97 -7.31 -8.89
C PHE A 66 10.36 -6.77 -8.51
N ILE A 67 10.47 -5.92 -7.50
CA ILE A 67 11.77 -5.50 -6.96
C ILE A 67 12.32 -6.48 -5.92
N ASP A 68 13.65 -6.63 -5.90
CA ASP A 68 14.36 -7.40 -4.87
C ASP A 68 14.75 -6.47 -3.71
N LEU A 69 13.96 -6.52 -2.64
CA LEU A 69 14.19 -5.69 -1.44
C LEU A 69 15.47 -6.05 -0.68
N LYS A 70 16.13 -7.17 -1.01
CA LYS A 70 17.44 -7.54 -0.47
C LYS A 70 18.57 -6.71 -1.06
N LYS A 71 18.35 -6.10 -2.23
CA LYS A 71 19.36 -5.38 -3.01
C LYS A 71 18.95 -3.92 -3.21
N PRO A 72 19.06 -3.07 -2.16
CA PRO A 72 18.71 -1.65 -2.27
C PRO A 72 19.49 -0.91 -3.39
N GLN A 73 20.67 -1.41 -3.77
CA GLN A 73 21.49 -0.86 -4.85
C GLN A 73 20.76 -0.87 -6.20
N ASP A 74 19.90 -1.88 -6.45
CA ASP A 74 19.10 -1.97 -7.67
C ASP A 74 18.04 -0.84 -7.76
N GLN A 75 17.77 -0.16 -6.64
CA GLN A 75 16.89 1.02 -6.57
C GLN A 75 17.69 2.34 -6.58
N GLY A 76 18.99 2.29 -6.84
CA GLY A 76 19.89 3.45 -6.83
C GLY A 76 20.32 3.91 -5.44
N LEU A 77 20.20 3.05 -4.43
CA LEU A 77 20.69 3.28 -3.07
C LEU A 77 22.05 2.60 -2.88
N ASN A 78 23.11 3.29 -3.29
CA ASN A 78 24.45 2.71 -3.42
C ASN A 78 25.24 2.58 -2.09
N HIS A 79 24.69 3.14 -1.01
CA HIS A 79 25.30 3.17 0.32
C HIS A 79 24.26 2.82 1.39
N THR A 80 23.48 1.80 1.06
CA THR A 80 22.40 1.27 1.89
C THR A 80 22.61 -0.22 2.10
N CYS A 81 22.45 -0.64 3.35
CA CYS A 81 22.54 -2.04 3.76
C CYS A 81 21.14 -2.57 4.13
N ASN A 82 20.88 -3.85 3.82
CA ASN A 82 19.64 -4.53 4.16
C ASN A 82 19.84 -5.47 5.35
N TYR A 83 18.88 -5.45 6.28
CA TYR A 83 18.83 -6.26 7.49
C TYR A 83 17.49 -6.97 7.60
N TYR A 84 17.46 -8.01 8.42
CA TYR A 84 16.23 -8.66 8.87
C TYR A 84 16.24 -8.71 10.39
N LEU A 85 15.29 -8.03 11.01
CA LEU A 85 15.10 -8.07 12.46
C LEU A 85 13.94 -9.01 12.79
N GLN A 86 13.97 -9.59 13.99
CA GLN A 86 12.94 -10.50 14.48
C GLN A 86 12.30 -9.96 15.76
N PRO A 87 11.23 -9.15 15.65
CA PRO A 87 10.52 -8.65 16.82
C PRO A 87 9.87 -9.77 17.65
N GLU A 88 9.38 -10.82 16.99
CA GLU A 88 8.67 -11.97 17.58
C GLU A 88 9.12 -13.26 16.87
N GLU A 89 8.90 -14.43 17.49
CA GLU A 89 9.39 -15.74 17.02
C GLU A 89 9.00 -16.06 15.55
N ASP A 90 7.79 -15.69 15.14
CA ASP A 90 7.25 -15.94 13.79
C ASP A 90 7.17 -14.66 12.92
N VAL A 91 7.81 -13.58 13.35
CA VAL A 91 7.78 -12.28 12.66
C VAL A 91 9.18 -11.89 12.25
N THR A 92 9.35 -11.50 11.00
CA THR A 92 10.62 -10.97 10.49
C THR A 92 10.34 -9.72 9.69
N ILE A 93 11.01 -8.63 10.01
CA ILE A 93 10.86 -7.35 9.32
C ILE A 93 12.13 -7.01 8.55
N GLY A 94 11.98 -6.63 7.28
CA GLY A 94 13.07 -6.17 6.45
C GLY A 94 13.35 -4.69 6.70
N VAL A 95 14.61 -4.36 7.00
CA VAL A 95 15.07 -3.02 7.36
C VAL A 95 16.17 -2.59 6.39
N TRP A 96 16.14 -1.34 5.96
CA TRP A 96 17.22 -0.69 5.22
C TRP A 96 17.84 0.41 6.07
N HIS A 97 19.17 0.42 6.11
CA HIS A 97 19.95 1.50 6.71
C HIS A 97 20.81 2.16 5.64
N THR A 98 20.52 3.42 5.35
CA THR A 98 21.29 4.27 4.45
C THR A 98 22.18 5.19 5.29
N VAL A 99 23.49 5.15 5.08
CA VAL A 99 24.40 6.06 5.78
C VAL A 99 24.37 7.48 5.16
N PRO A 100 24.89 8.51 5.84
CA PRO A 100 25.07 9.83 5.24
C PRO A 100 25.80 9.75 3.90
N ALA A 101 25.37 10.53 2.91
CA ALA A 101 25.91 10.46 1.55
C ALA A 101 27.41 10.76 1.52
N VAL A 102 27.92 11.56 2.46
CA VAL A 102 29.37 11.81 2.62
C VAL A 102 30.20 10.54 2.82
N TRP A 103 29.60 9.45 3.30
CA TRP A 103 30.25 8.17 3.56
C TRP A 103 30.06 7.15 2.45
N TRP A 104 29.47 7.52 1.31
CA TRP A 104 29.14 6.57 0.24
C TRP A 104 30.36 5.77 -0.24
N LYS A 105 31.54 6.40 -0.31
CA LYS A 105 32.80 5.75 -0.70
C LYS A 105 33.28 4.76 0.35
N ASN A 106 33.19 5.14 1.63
CA ASN A 106 33.60 4.31 2.76
C ASN A 106 32.72 3.07 2.91
N ALA A 107 31.43 3.20 2.56
CA ALA A 107 30.42 2.16 2.66
C ALA A 107 30.52 1.08 1.57
N GLN A 108 31.30 1.31 0.50
CA GLN A 108 31.44 0.35 -0.59
C GLN A 108 32.12 -0.93 -0.12
N GLY A 109 31.48 -2.08 -0.37
CA GLY A 109 32.00 -3.40 -0.01
C GLY A 109 32.06 -3.67 1.49
N LYS A 110 31.41 -2.85 2.31
CA LYS A 110 31.29 -3.05 3.75
C LYS A 110 30.16 -4.01 4.08
N ASP A 111 30.33 -4.72 5.19
CA ASP A 111 29.35 -5.66 5.73
C ASP A 111 28.37 -4.98 6.69
N GLN A 112 27.38 -5.76 7.16
CA GLN A 112 26.35 -5.27 8.09
C GLN A 112 26.93 -4.72 9.40
N MET A 113 28.00 -5.33 9.93
CA MET A 113 28.64 -4.89 11.17
C MET A 113 29.19 -3.47 11.05
N TRP A 114 29.87 -3.14 9.94
CA TRP A 114 30.38 -1.79 9.73
C TRP A 114 29.26 -0.73 9.67
N TYR A 115 28.12 -1.06 9.08
CA TYR A 115 26.96 -0.18 9.03
C TYR A 115 26.30 -0.02 10.42
N GLU A 116 26.25 -1.07 11.23
CA GLU A 116 25.79 -0.98 12.62
C GLU A 116 26.72 -0.08 13.45
N ASP A 117 28.04 -0.26 13.36
CA ASP A 117 29.02 0.62 14.01
C ASP A 117 28.86 2.08 13.56
N ALA A 118 28.48 2.30 12.30
CA ALA A 118 28.24 3.63 11.74
C ALA A 118 27.05 4.35 12.39
N LEU A 119 26.09 3.64 13.00
CA LEU A 119 24.99 4.26 13.76
C LEU A 119 25.47 4.98 15.01
N ALA A 120 26.61 4.59 15.59
CA ALA A 120 27.20 5.24 16.76
C ALA A 120 27.87 6.60 16.43
N SER A 121 27.76 7.08 15.19
CA SER A 121 28.35 8.35 14.78
C SER A 121 27.61 9.57 15.33
N SER A 122 28.20 10.75 15.17
CA SER A 122 27.57 12.02 15.54
C SER A 122 26.46 12.46 14.57
N HIS A 123 26.23 11.74 13.47
CA HIS A 123 25.19 12.11 12.51
C HIS A 123 23.81 11.71 13.05
N PRO A 124 22.82 12.60 12.99
CA PRO A 124 21.46 12.28 13.41
C PRO A 124 20.84 11.16 12.57
N ILE A 125 20.01 10.34 13.21
CA ILE A 125 19.28 9.23 12.60
C ILE A 125 17.82 9.64 12.36
N ILE A 126 17.32 9.39 11.15
CA ILE A 126 15.90 9.50 10.81
C ILE A 126 15.35 8.08 10.67
N LEU A 127 14.44 7.72 11.58
CA LEU A 127 13.60 6.54 11.45
C LEU A 127 12.36 6.88 10.61
N TYR A 128 12.32 6.40 9.37
CA TYR A 128 11.20 6.60 8.45
C TYR A 128 10.23 5.43 8.49
N LEU A 129 8.98 5.75 8.80
CA LEU A 129 7.84 4.84 8.91
C LEU A 129 6.93 5.08 7.71
N HIS A 130 6.82 4.13 6.79
CA HIS A 130 6.04 4.33 5.58
C HIS A 130 4.52 4.27 5.85
N GLY A 131 3.73 4.91 5.00
CA GLY A 131 2.26 4.91 5.11
C GLY A 131 1.60 3.65 4.53
N ASN A 132 0.31 3.78 4.25
CA ASN A 132 -0.50 2.71 3.66
C ASN A 132 0.05 2.23 2.30
N ALA A 133 -0.06 0.92 2.02
CA ALA A 133 0.40 0.26 0.79
C ALA A 133 1.90 0.41 0.46
N GLY A 134 2.32 -0.20 -0.65
CA GLY A 134 3.68 -0.11 -1.18
C GLY A 134 4.69 -0.89 -0.35
N THR A 135 5.97 -0.59 -0.53
CA THR A 135 7.08 -1.18 0.24
C THR A 135 8.13 -0.11 0.55
N ARG A 136 9.13 -0.43 1.37
CA ARG A 136 10.28 0.46 1.64
C ARG A 136 11.02 0.86 0.35
N GLY A 137 10.88 0.09 -0.73
CA GLY A 137 11.42 0.38 -2.06
C GLY A 137 10.56 1.26 -2.97
N GLY A 138 9.46 1.86 -2.50
CA GLY A 138 8.65 2.76 -3.34
C GLY A 138 9.45 3.97 -3.87
N ASP A 139 9.35 4.28 -5.17
CA ASP A 139 10.20 5.29 -5.85
C ASP A 139 10.26 6.64 -5.12
N HIS A 140 9.10 7.21 -4.75
CA HIS A 140 9.03 8.47 -4.02
C HIS A 140 9.69 8.42 -2.63
N ARG A 141 9.72 7.24 -2.01
CA ARG A 141 10.36 6.99 -0.71
C ARG A 141 11.87 6.86 -0.89
N VAL A 142 12.30 6.15 -1.92
CA VAL A 142 13.72 6.05 -2.30
C VAL A 142 14.33 7.43 -2.56
N GLU A 143 13.62 8.30 -3.28
CA GLU A 143 14.08 9.68 -3.49
C GLU A 143 14.14 10.49 -2.19
N LEU A 144 13.17 10.30 -1.28
CA LEU A 144 13.23 10.90 0.06
C LEU A 144 14.49 10.43 0.81
N TYR A 145 14.82 9.14 0.79
CA TYR A 145 16.01 8.62 1.47
C TYR A 145 17.29 9.23 0.90
N LYS A 146 17.38 9.41 -0.41
CA LYS A 146 18.52 10.07 -1.07
C LYS A 146 18.66 11.51 -0.61
N VAL A 147 17.57 12.26 -0.54
CA VAL A 147 17.57 13.65 -0.06
C VAL A 147 18.02 13.70 1.40
N LEU A 148 17.41 12.91 2.29
CA LEU A 148 17.80 12.89 3.70
C LEU A 148 19.26 12.46 3.90
N SER A 149 19.71 11.42 3.21
CA SER A 149 21.12 11.00 3.26
C SER A 149 22.07 12.09 2.77
N SER A 150 21.71 12.83 1.72
CA SER A 150 22.52 13.96 1.21
C SER A 150 22.61 15.15 2.16
N LEU A 151 21.63 15.30 3.06
CA LEU A 151 21.65 16.28 4.13
C LEU A 151 22.48 15.84 5.35
N GLY A 152 23.09 14.65 5.29
CA GLY A 152 23.98 14.15 6.33
C GLY A 152 23.30 13.28 7.39
N TYR A 153 22.06 12.81 7.15
CA TYR A 153 21.36 11.92 8.07
C TYR A 153 21.66 10.45 7.79
N HIS A 154 21.70 9.62 8.84
CA HIS A 154 21.39 8.21 8.68
C HIS A 154 19.89 8.07 8.42
N VAL A 155 19.50 7.21 7.48
CA VAL A 155 18.09 6.92 7.19
C VAL A 155 17.85 5.45 7.44
N VAL A 156 17.05 5.14 8.45
CA VAL A 156 16.59 3.80 8.75
C VAL A 156 15.12 3.71 8.36
N THR A 157 14.78 2.75 7.52
CA THR A 157 13.40 2.49 7.08
C THR A 157 13.15 0.99 7.10
N PHE A 158 11.91 0.57 7.26
CA PHE A 158 11.55 -0.84 7.25
C PHE A 158 10.16 -1.07 6.68
N ASP A 159 9.88 -2.31 6.30
CA ASP A 159 8.52 -2.76 6.00
C ASP A 159 7.93 -3.43 7.23
N TYR A 160 6.74 -3.00 7.65
CA TYR A 160 5.99 -3.66 8.73
C TYR A 160 5.72 -5.14 8.41
N ARG A 161 5.41 -5.94 9.45
CA ARG A 161 5.02 -7.34 9.26
C ARG A 161 3.90 -7.49 8.21
N GLY A 162 4.14 -8.31 7.19
CA GLY A 162 3.21 -8.53 6.09
C GLY A 162 3.29 -7.52 4.93
N TRP A 163 4.18 -6.53 4.96
CA TRP A 163 4.54 -5.69 3.80
C TRP A 163 5.83 -6.18 3.15
N GLY A 164 6.01 -5.86 1.86
CA GLY A 164 7.24 -6.18 1.14
C GLY A 164 7.64 -7.65 1.26
N ASP A 165 8.84 -7.89 1.75
CA ASP A 165 9.41 -9.19 2.08
C ASP A 165 9.38 -9.53 3.58
N SER A 166 8.73 -8.69 4.40
CA SER A 166 8.53 -8.93 5.84
C SER A 166 7.46 -10.00 6.08
N VAL A 167 7.75 -10.92 6.99
CA VAL A 167 6.89 -12.05 7.36
C VAL A 167 6.00 -11.69 8.55
N GLY A 168 4.72 -12.05 8.47
CA GLY A 168 3.72 -11.88 9.53
C GLY A 168 2.39 -11.36 9.02
N THR A 169 1.43 -11.14 9.93
CA THR A 169 0.10 -10.61 9.62
C THR A 169 -0.06 -9.20 10.19
N PRO A 170 -0.51 -8.22 9.39
CA PRO A 170 -0.62 -6.84 9.83
C PRO A 170 -1.71 -6.66 10.90
N SER A 171 -1.38 -5.90 11.94
CA SER A 171 -2.31 -5.41 12.96
C SER A 171 -1.77 -4.12 13.55
N GLU A 172 -2.63 -3.25 14.09
CA GLU A 172 -2.21 -1.98 14.70
C GLU A 172 -1.16 -2.19 15.80
N ARG A 173 -1.43 -3.14 16.72
CA ARG A 173 -0.50 -3.51 17.79
C ARG A 173 0.81 -4.08 17.22
N GLY A 174 0.73 -4.97 16.24
CA GLY A 174 1.91 -5.57 15.62
C GLY A 174 2.81 -4.54 14.94
N MET A 175 2.22 -3.63 14.15
CA MET A 175 2.96 -2.55 13.49
C MET A 175 3.60 -1.58 14.49
N THR A 176 2.90 -1.27 15.59
CA THR A 176 3.44 -0.44 16.67
C THR A 176 4.64 -1.12 17.31
N TYR A 177 4.55 -2.42 17.57
CA TYR A 177 5.65 -3.19 18.13
C TYR A 177 6.84 -3.30 17.17
N ASP A 178 6.60 -3.49 15.87
CA ASP A 178 7.65 -3.48 14.85
C ASP A 178 8.41 -2.13 14.87
N ALA A 179 7.69 -1.00 14.94
CA ALA A 179 8.30 0.33 14.99
C ALA A 179 9.13 0.55 16.26
N LEU A 180 8.64 0.13 17.42
CA LEU A 180 9.37 0.21 18.68
C LEU A 180 10.61 -0.69 18.66
N HIS A 181 10.50 -1.90 18.11
CA HIS A 181 11.63 -2.82 18.01
C HIS A 181 12.76 -2.25 17.13
N VAL A 182 12.44 -1.61 16.00
CA VAL A 182 13.44 -0.93 15.16
C VAL A 182 14.02 0.28 15.90
N PHE A 183 13.20 1.03 16.63
CA PHE A 183 13.65 2.15 17.44
C PHE A 183 14.63 1.72 18.55
N ASP A 184 14.35 0.60 19.22
CA ASP A 184 15.23 0.04 20.23
C ASP A 184 16.52 -0.54 19.61
N TRP A 185 16.46 -1.07 18.39
CA TRP A 185 17.64 -1.55 17.65
C TRP A 185 18.60 -0.43 17.23
N ILE A 186 18.10 0.75 16.86
CA ILE A 186 18.96 1.90 16.46
C ILE A 186 19.55 2.67 17.65
N LYS A 187 19.13 2.37 18.88
CA LYS A 187 19.49 3.11 20.10
C LYS A 187 20.64 2.45 20.85
#